data_AF-A0A3R7YKL8-F1
#
_entry.id   AF-A0A3R7YKL8-F1
#
_cell.length_a   1.000
_cell.length_b   1.000
_cell.length_c   1.000
_cell.angle_alpha   90.00
_cell.angle_beta   90.00
_cell.angle_gamma   90.00
#
_symmetry.space_group_name_H-M   'P 1'
#
loop_
_entity.id
_entity.type
_entity.pdbx_description
1 polymer ?
#
loop_
_entity_poly.entity_id
_entity_poly.type
_entity_poly.pdbx_seq_one_letter_code
_entity_poly.pdbx_strand_id
1 'polypeptide(L)'
;MILDAQPLDEGAAIPSLVGGGDNAGVVPVKLAGKLEELTHVPQCELLGEFGGFGWWLQGVLAVLSFSSLLIKRWKEKPRRPIKVFCFDTLKQITGSGVLHILNLIFASLLSSVSTEDSDPCEWYWLNIMVDTTLGVYVLHLLVEWTSNCWKLSGSNAFGYYGNPPAWRACLWQVLVWQIIVSTMKLLMVLVMVVGQRPLTWIAAALLNSLDDQPRTKLVVVMVLTPLTMNTFQYWITDNIIKRKPRASYEHRISEWPQGRETYHPVEAVGRDERISSTSQDICLEDKA
;
A
#
# COMPACT_ATOMS: atom_id res chain seq x y z
N MET A 1 -74.37 -23.57 17.78
CA MET A 1 -73.39 -24.64 17.53
C MET A 1 -72.08 -24.14 18.13
N ILE A 2 -71.62 -24.61 19.30
CA ILE A 2 -70.92 -25.91 19.51
C ILE A 2 -69.70 -25.95 18.57
N LEU A 3 -68.42 -25.99 18.93
CA LEU A 3 -67.59 -26.21 20.14
C LEU A 3 -66.16 -25.71 19.74
N ASP A 4 -65.36 -25.11 20.63
CA ASP A 4 -64.16 -25.70 21.30
C ASP A 4 -63.17 -26.46 20.37
N ALA A 5 -61.84 -26.48 20.53
CA ALA A 5 -60.87 -25.89 21.45
C ALA A 5 -59.46 -26.15 20.87
N GLN A 6 -58.46 -25.44 21.42
CA GLN A 6 -57.00 -25.64 21.34
C GLN A 6 -56.51 -27.03 21.86
N PRO A 7 -55.21 -27.33 22.12
CA PRO A 7 -53.91 -27.17 21.39
C PRO A 7 -52.94 -28.41 21.58
N LEU A 8 -51.65 -28.24 21.22
CA LEU A 8 -50.41 -28.92 21.69
C LEU A 8 -50.15 -30.41 21.33
N ASP A 9 -48.98 -30.70 20.74
CA ASP A 9 -47.91 -31.43 21.45
C ASP A 9 -46.55 -31.31 20.75
N GLU A 10 -45.49 -31.22 21.57
CA GLU A 10 -44.09 -31.37 21.23
C GLU A 10 -43.76 -32.85 20.94
N GLY A 11 -42.63 -33.12 20.30
CA GLY A 11 -41.97 -34.42 20.48
C GLY A 11 -41.51 -35.15 19.23
N ALA A 12 -40.20 -35.09 19.00
CA ALA A 12 -39.34 -36.21 18.62
C ALA A 12 -39.62 -36.95 17.29
N ALA A 13 -38.75 -36.68 16.29
CA ALA A 13 -37.94 -37.73 15.68
C ALA A 13 -36.76 -37.12 14.91
N ILE A 14 -35.57 -37.13 15.51
CA ILE A 14 -34.30 -37.09 14.78
C ILE A 14 -34.03 -38.53 14.34
N PRO A 15 -33.95 -38.85 13.04
CA PRO A 15 -33.43 -40.14 12.62
C PRO A 15 -31.90 -40.08 12.68
N SER A 16 -31.31 -40.76 13.68
CA SER A 16 -29.94 -41.25 13.59
C SER A 16 -29.81 -42.13 12.35
N LEU A 17 -28.94 -41.76 11.42
CA LEU A 17 -28.48 -42.63 10.34
C LEU A 17 -26.96 -42.57 10.28
N VAL A 18 -26.32 -43.19 11.29
CA VAL A 18 -25.03 -43.83 11.11
C VAL A 18 -25.33 -45.24 10.60
N GLY A 19 -25.16 -45.43 9.30
CA GLY A 19 -25.16 -46.72 8.63
C GLY A 19 -24.28 -46.57 7.40
N GLY A 20 -23.06 -47.13 7.46
CA GLY A 20 -22.14 -47.16 6.34
C GLY A 20 -22.73 -47.93 5.16
N GLY A 21 -22.46 -47.43 3.95
CA GLY A 21 -22.84 -48.07 2.70
C GLY A 21 -22.67 -47.10 1.55
N ASP A 22 -21.69 -47.36 0.69
CA ASP A 22 -21.33 -46.59 -0.49
C ASP A 22 -22.56 -46.30 -1.37
N ASN A 23 -22.99 -45.04 -1.45
CA ASN A 23 -23.79 -44.52 -2.56
C ASN A 23 -23.80 -42.98 -2.51
N ALA A 24 -23.14 -42.37 -3.48
CA ALA A 24 -23.14 -40.93 -3.71
C ALA A 24 -24.58 -40.40 -3.80
N GLY A 25 -24.96 -39.56 -2.84
CA GLY A 25 -26.27 -38.93 -2.80
C GLY A 25 -26.47 -38.06 -4.02
N VAL A 26 -27.41 -38.46 -4.89
CA VAL A 26 -27.98 -37.61 -5.93
C VAL A 26 -28.72 -36.48 -5.23
N VAL A 27 -28.09 -35.31 -5.14
CA VAL A 27 -28.74 -34.10 -4.64
C VAL A 27 -29.92 -33.77 -5.56
N PRO A 28 -31.15 -33.58 -5.03
CA PRO A 28 -32.30 -33.25 -5.86
C PRO A 28 -32.04 -31.94 -6.62
N VAL A 29 -32.18 -31.97 -7.95
CA VAL A 29 -31.90 -30.85 -8.87
C VAL A 29 -32.61 -29.54 -8.47
N LYS A 30 -33.76 -29.62 -7.81
CA LYS A 30 -34.47 -28.45 -7.26
C LYS A 30 -33.79 -27.80 -6.05
N LEU A 31 -33.10 -28.60 -5.23
CA LEU A 31 -32.29 -28.12 -4.11
C LEU A 31 -30.94 -27.63 -4.62
N ALA A 32 -30.35 -28.30 -5.63
CA ALA A 32 -29.16 -27.80 -6.31
C ALA A 32 -29.43 -26.45 -6.99
N GLY A 33 -30.57 -26.28 -7.68
CA GLY A 33 -30.94 -24.98 -8.26
C GLY A 33 -31.18 -23.87 -7.22
N LYS A 34 -31.73 -24.20 -6.05
CA LYS A 34 -31.85 -23.25 -4.92
C LYS A 34 -30.53 -23.01 -4.19
N LEU A 35 -29.64 -24.01 -4.16
CA LEU A 35 -28.31 -23.90 -3.58
C LEU A 35 -27.39 -23.10 -4.51
N GLU A 36 -27.59 -23.19 -5.84
CA GLU A 36 -26.94 -22.41 -6.89
C GLU A 36 -27.43 -20.96 -6.90
N GLU A 37 -28.68 -20.73 -6.50
CA GLU A 37 -29.23 -19.38 -6.22
C GLU A 37 -28.73 -18.80 -4.88
N LEU A 38 -28.37 -19.64 -3.90
CA LEU A 38 -27.76 -19.24 -2.62
C LEU A 38 -26.22 -19.14 -2.67
N THR A 39 -25.56 -19.80 -3.63
CA THR A 39 -24.11 -19.67 -3.89
C THR A 39 -23.79 -18.61 -4.95
N HIS A 40 -24.81 -17.92 -5.47
CA HIS A 40 -24.60 -16.74 -6.30
C HIS A 40 -24.19 -15.58 -5.39
N VAL A 41 -22.93 -15.60 -4.94
CA VAL A 41 -22.20 -14.37 -4.61
C VAL A 41 -22.48 -13.45 -5.79
N PRO A 42 -23.13 -12.30 -5.62
CA PRO A 42 -23.41 -11.39 -6.71
C PRO A 42 -22.05 -11.00 -7.31
N GLN A 43 -21.65 -11.73 -8.36
CA GLN A 43 -20.53 -11.36 -9.19
C GLN A 43 -20.89 -9.96 -9.65
N CYS A 44 -20.10 -9.00 -9.19
CA CYS A 44 -20.26 -7.60 -9.53
C CYS A 44 -20.28 -7.49 -11.06
N GLU A 45 -21.49 -7.37 -11.60
CA GLU A 45 -21.81 -7.46 -13.03
C GLU A 45 -21.11 -6.35 -13.86
N LEU A 46 -20.57 -5.34 -13.18
CA LEU A 46 -19.75 -4.27 -13.76
C LEU A 46 -18.27 -4.65 -14.02
N LEU A 47 -17.80 -5.78 -13.48
CA LEU A 47 -16.51 -6.41 -13.77
C LEU A 47 -16.76 -7.82 -14.34
N GLY A 48 -17.83 -7.99 -15.12
CA GLY A 48 -18.27 -9.28 -15.65
C GLY A 48 -17.16 -10.06 -16.33
N GLU A 49 -17.18 -11.39 -16.18
CA GLU A 49 -16.50 -12.49 -16.92
C GLU A 49 -15.15 -12.27 -17.65
N PHE A 50 -14.47 -11.14 -17.46
CA PHE A 50 -13.31 -10.73 -18.24
C PHE A 50 -12.38 -9.93 -17.32
N GLY A 51 -11.37 -10.62 -16.79
CA GLY A 51 -10.24 -9.96 -16.12
C GLY A 51 -9.63 -8.82 -16.94
N GLY A 52 -9.81 -8.79 -18.27
CA GLY A 52 -9.28 -7.75 -19.17
C GLY A 52 -9.70 -6.31 -18.83
N PHE A 53 -10.97 -6.04 -18.52
CA PHE A 53 -11.42 -4.66 -18.25
C PHE A 53 -10.86 -4.13 -16.93
N GLY A 54 -10.88 -4.94 -15.87
CA GLY A 54 -10.32 -4.57 -14.57
C GLY A 54 -8.80 -4.31 -14.65
N TRP A 55 -8.06 -5.20 -15.32
CA TRP A 55 -6.62 -5.01 -15.57
C TRP A 55 -6.34 -3.76 -16.41
N TRP A 56 -7.15 -3.50 -17.44
CA TRP A 56 -7.03 -2.29 -18.26
C TRP A 56 -7.25 -1.02 -17.41
N LEU A 57 -8.32 -0.99 -16.62
CA LEU A 57 -8.66 0.14 -15.75
C LEU A 57 -7.56 0.40 -14.71
N GLN A 58 -7.04 -0.64 -14.07
CA GLN A 58 -5.92 -0.52 -13.14
C GLN A 58 -4.65 -0.01 -13.82
N GLY A 59 -4.36 -0.46 -15.05
CA GLY A 59 -3.27 0.05 -15.87
C GLY A 59 -3.42 1.55 -16.15
N VAL A 60 -4.61 2.01 -16.54
CA VAL A 60 -4.91 3.42 -16.77
C VAL A 60 -4.73 4.23 -15.48
N LEU A 61 -5.28 3.77 -14.36
CA LEU A 61 -5.15 4.43 -13.06
C LEU A 61 -3.69 4.52 -12.61
N ALA A 62 -2.89 3.48 -12.84
CA ALA A 62 -1.47 3.48 -12.54
C ALA A 62 -0.73 4.53 -13.38
N VAL A 63 -0.96 4.57 -14.69
CA VAL A 63 -0.34 5.56 -15.59
C VAL A 63 -0.70 6.99 -15.16
N LEU A 64 -1.97 7.25 -14.92
CA LEU A 64 -2.44 8.57 -14.48
C LEU A 64 -1.80 8.96 -13.13
N SER A 65 -1.78 8.05 -12.16
CA SER A 65 -1.23 8.33 -10.83
C SER A 65 0.28 8.55 -10.88
N PHE A 66 1.05 7.74 -11.62
CA PHE A 66 2.49 7.91 -11.78
C PHE A 66 2.86 9.14 -12.62
N SER A 67 2.00 9.58 -13.54
CA SER A 67 2.23 10.82 -14.31
C SER A 67 2.38 12.05 -13.42
N SER A 68 1.75 12.04 -12.23
CA SER A 68 1.90 13.09 -11.22
C SER A 68 3.36 13.28 -10.77
N LEU A 69 4.17 12.21 -10.74
CA LEU A 69 5.59 12.28 -10.37
C LEU A 69 6.43 12.97 -11.44
N LEU A 70 6.05 12.82 -12.73
CA LEU A 70 6.69 13.54 -13.83
C LEU A 70 6.44 15.05 -13.70
N ILE A 71 5.19 15.43 -13.41
CA ILE A 71 4.81 16.82 -13.15
C ILE A 71 5.57 17.36 -11.94
N LYS A 72 5.67 16.57 -10.86
CA LYS A 72 6.44 16.92 -9.66
C LYS A 72 7.89 17.21 -10.03
N ARG A 73 8.57 16.29 -10.71
CA ARG A 73 9.97 16.48 -11.15
C ARG A 73 10.14 17.73 -12.00
N TRP A 74 9.20 18.02 -12.91
CA TRP A 74 9.29 19.20 -13.78
C TRP A 74 9.24 20.52 -13.00
N LYS A 75 8.46 20.55 -11.91
CA LYS A 75 8.32 21.67 -10.98
C LYS A 75 9.45 21.80 -9.96
N GLU A 76 10.29 20.78 -9.79
CA GLU A 76 11.42 20.84 -8.85
C GLU A 76 12.48 21.86 -9.25
N LYS A 77 12.99 22.59 -8.25
CA LYS A 77 14.09 23.54 -8.40
C LYS A 77 15.10 23.31 -7.25
N PRO A 78 16.37 22.93 -7.54
CA PRO A 78 16.90 22.44 -8.81
C PRO A 78 16.30 21.08 -9.21
N ARG A 79 16.25 20.78 -10.50
CA ARG A 79 15.69 19.51 -11.02
C ARG A 79 16.63 18.35 -10.71
N ARG A 80 16.10 17.26 -10.14
CA ARG A 80 16.91 16.05 -9.90
C ARG A 80 17.34 15.37 -11.21
N PRO A 81 18.56 14.78 -11.28
CA PRO A 81 19.04 14.07 -12.46
C PRO A 81 18.08 12.95 -12.86
N ILE A 82 17.92 12.73 -14.16
CA ILE A 82 16.97 11.74 -14.68
C ILE A 82 17.25 10.33 -14.16
N LYS A 83 18.53 9.96 -14.03
CA LYS A 83 18.93 8.63 -13.56
C LYS A 83 18.53 8.36 -12.10
N VAL A 84 18.70 9.36 -11.22
CA VAL A 84 18.29 9.28 -9.81
C VAL A 84 16.77 9.23 -9.71
N PHE A 85 16.07 10.05 -10.49
CA PHE A 85 14.62 10.00 -10.57
C PHE A 85 14.11 8.62 -10.98
N CYS A 86 14.67 8.03 -12.05
CA CYS A 86 14.27 6.70 -12.50
C CYS A 86 14.48 5.65 -11.41
N PHE A 87 15.54 5.74 -10.61
CA PHE A 87 15.77 4.82 -9.49
C PHE A 87 14.76 5.01 -8.36
N ASP A 88 14.39 6.25 -8.02
CA ASP A 88 13.36 6.54 -7.01
C ASP A 88 11.97 6.09 -7.49
N THR A 89 11.66 6.32 -8.77
CA THR A 89 10.40 5.86 -9.39
C THR A 89 10.35 4.34 -9.48
N LEU A 90 11.47 3.68 -9.77
CA LEU A 90 11.54 2.21 -9.81
C LEU A 90 11.16 1.58 -8.46
N LYS A 91 11.61 2.16 -7.34
CA LYS A 91 11.20 1.72 -6.00
C LYS A 91 9.69 1.85 -5.80
N GLN A 92 9.10 2.95 -6.24
CA GLN A 92 7.67 3.20 -6.10
C GLN A 92 6.84 2.25 -6.97
N ILE A 93 7.25 2.02 -8.23
CA ILE A 93 6.58 1.08 -9.13
C ILE A 93 6.64 -0.34 -8.58
N THR A 94 7.84 -0.80 -8.20
CA THR A 94 8.01 -2.16 -7.64
C THR A 94 7.27 -2.33 -6.32
N GLY A 95 7.32 -1.33 -5.43
CA GLY A 95 6.57 -1.33 -4.17
C GLY A 95 5.04 -1.34 -4.40
N SER A 96 4.55 -0.55 -5.36
CA SER A 96 3.13 -0.57 -5.73
C SER A 96 2.69 -1.92 -6.29
N GLY A 97 3.54 -2.58 -7.08
CA GLY A 97 3.27 -3.92 -7.59
C GLY A 97 3.18 -4.96 -6.47
N VAL A 98 4.10 -4.92 -5.51
CA VAL A 98 4.05 -5.80 -4.32
C VAL A 98 2.81 -5.52 -3.47
N LEU A 99 2.49 -4.26 -3.19
CA LEU A 99 1.26 -3.91 -2.47
C LEU A 99 0.00 -4.40 -3.17
N HIS A 100 -0.05 -4.29 -4.50
CA HIS A 100 -1.17 -4.79 -5.29
C HIS A 100 -1.34 -6.31 -5.14
N ILE A 101 -0.23 -7.07 -5.23
CA ILE A 101 -0.24 -8.52 -5.02
C ILE A 101 -0.66 -8.87 -3.59
N LEU A 102 -0.10 -8.19 -2.58
CA LEU A 102 -0.46 -8.42 -1.17
C LEU A 102 -1.93 -8.08 -0.90
N ASN A 103 -2.47 -7.04 -1.53
CA ASN A 103 -3.89 -6.69 -1.44
C ASN A 103 -4.79 -7.77 -2.02
N LEU A 104 -4.40 -8.37 -3.15
CA LEU A 104 -5.14 -9.49 -3.74
C LEU A 104 -5.10 -10.75 -2.85
N ILE A 105 -3.92 -11.08 -2.32
CA ILE A 105 -3.75 -12.21 -1.38
C ILE A 105 -4.61 -11.97 -0.13
N PHE A 106 -4.55 -10.77 0.44
CA PHE A 106 -5.32 -10.45 1.64
C PHE A 106 -6.82 -10.47 1.39
N ALA A 107 -7.30 -9.95 0.26
CA ALA A 107 -8.70 -10.06 -0.12
C ALA A 107 -9.17 -11.52 -0.15
N SER A 108 -8.36 -12.43 -0.72
CA SER A 108 -8.66 -13.86 -0.76
C SER A 108 -8.58 -14.55 0.61
N LEU A 109 -7.72 -14.10 1.51
CA LEU A 109 -7.61 -14.67 2.86
C LEU A 109 -8.76 -14.16 3.74
N LEU A 110 -9.05 -12.87 3.70
CA LEU A 110 -10.08 -12.24 4.52
C LEU A 110 -11.49 -12.68 4.10
N SER A 111 -11.73 -12.96 2.83
CA SER A 111 -13.00 -13.53 2.36
C SER A 111 -13.31 -14.90 2.97
N SER A 112 -12.29 -15.67 3.37
CA SER A 112 -12.49 -16.95 4.06
C SER A 112 -12.79 -16.83 5.57
N VAL A 113 -12.55 -15.66 6.15
CA VAL A 113 -12.64 -15.42 7.60
C VAL A 113 -13.77 -14.44 7.96
N SER A 114 -14.22 -13.63 7.01
CA SER A 114 -15.25 -12.62 7.26
C SER A 114 -16.64 -13.25 7.35
N THR A 115 -17.37 -12.85 8.39
CA THR A 115 -18.80 -13.15 8.59
C THR A 115 -19.64 -12.49 7.50
N GLU A 116 -20.66 -13.19 7.00
CA GLU A 116 -21.41 -12.97 5.74
C GLU A 116 -22.02 -11.56 5.47
N ASP A 117 -21.94 -10.59 6.39
CA ASP A 117 -22.75 -9.37 6.35
C ASP A 117 -21.99 -8.08 5.94
N SER A 118 -20.82 -8.14 5.29
CA SER A 118 -20.04 -6.91 5.02
C SER A 118 -19.79 -6.60 3.53
N ASP A 119 -20.06 -5.34 3.14
CA ASP A 119 -20.03 -4.87 1.75
C ASP A 119 -18.59 -4.88 1.17
N PRO A 120 -18.35 -5.55 0.03
CA PRO A 120 -17.03 -5.59 -0.62
C PRO A 120 -16.47 -4.23 -1.02
N CYS A 121 -17.32 -3.28 -1.44
CA CYS A 121 -16.92 -1.92 -1.80
C CYS A 121 -16.42 -1.15 -0.57
N GLU A 122 -17.06 -1.34 0.59
CA GLU A 122 -16.64 -0.70 1.84
C GLU A 122 -15.28 -1.21 2.30
N TRP A 123 -15.09 -2.53 2.27
CA TRP A 123 -13.81 -3.16 2.61
C TRP A 123 -12.69 -2.75 1.67
N TYR A 124 -12.96 -2.72 0.36
CA TYR A 124 -12.00 -2.26 -0.64
C TYR A 124 -11.63 -0.79 -0.41
N TRP A 125 -12.64 0.06 -0.20
CA TRP A 125 -12.44 1.48 0.08
C TRP A 125 -11.61 1.69 1.35
N LEU A 126 -11.92 0.97 2.43
CA LEU A 126 -11.16 1.00 3.68
C LEU A 126 -9.70 0.60 3.47
N ASN A 127 -9.45 -0.47 2.72
CA ASN A 127 -8.10 -0.92 2.44
C ASN A 127 -7.26 0.18 1.79
N ILE A 128 -7.82 0.88 0.81
CA ILE A 128 -7.16 2.01 0.16
C ILE A 128 -6.98 3.18 1.12
N MET A 129 -8.02 3.56 1.85
CA MET A 129 -7.98 4.71 2.75
C MET A 129 -6.96 4.49 3.87
N VAL A 130 -6.95 3.32 4.50
CA VAL A 130 -6.00 2.99 5.57
C VAL A 130 -4.57 2.96 5.04
N ASP A 131 -4.31 2.29 3.91
CA ASP A 131 -2.97 2.22 3.31
C ASP A 131 -2.43 3.61 2.91
N THR A 132 -3.27 4.45 2.31
CA THR A 132 -2.87 5.76 1.76
C THR A 132 -2.81 6.87 2.81
N THR A 133 -3.41 6.68 3.99
CA THR A 133 -3.38 7.64 5.11
C THR A 133 -2.43 7.16 6.22
N LEU A 134 -2.89 6.24 7.06
CA LEU A 134 -2.11 5.68 8.16
C LEU A 134 -0.90 4.91 7.66
N GLY A 135 -1.04 4.16 6.56
CA GLY A 135 0.05 3.38 5.98
C GLY A 135 1.21 4.27 5.52
N VAL A 136 0.93 5.41 4.89
CA VAL A 136 1.97 6.39 4.51
C VAL A 136 2.66 6.99 5.72
N TYR A 137 1.92 7.25 6.81
CA TYR A 137 2.52 7.72 8.06
C TYR A 137 3.43 6.67 8.70
N VAL A 138 2.97 5.41 8.78
CA VAL A 138 3.78 4.30 9.28
C VAL A 138 4.99 4.03 8.38
N LEU A 139 4.83 4.17 7.05
CA LEU A 139 5.93 4.07 6.09
C LEU A 139 7.04 5.09 6.40
N HIS A 140 6.68 6.34 6.68
CA HIS A 140 7.63 7.37 7.10
C HIS A 140 8.41 6.94 8.34
N LEU A 141 7.70 6.48 9.39
CA LEU A 141 8.34 6.02 10.63
C LEU A 141 9.27 4.82 10.40
N LEU A 142 8.87 3.86 9.56
CA LEU A 142 9.70 2.69 9.23
C LEU A 142 10.97 3.08 8.46
N VAL A 143 10.89 4.05 7.55
CA VAL A 143 12.06 4.57 6.83
C VAL A 143 13.01 5.27 7.81
N GLU A 144 12.50 6.12 8.70
CA GLU A 144 13.32 6.78 9.72
C GLU A 144 13.97 5.78 10.68
N TRP A 145 13.18 4.81 11.16
CA TRP A 145 13.66 3.75 12.02
C TRP A 145 14.77 2.93 11.34
N THR A 146 14.55 2.50 10.10
CA THR A 146 15.55 1.73 9.33
C THR A 146 16.81 2.55 9.09
N SER A 147 16.66 3.84 8.77
CA SER A 147 17.77 4.77 8.57
C SER A 147 18.63 4.92 9.83
N ASN A 148 17.99 5.05 10.98
CA ASN A 148 18.67 5.19 12.28
C ASN A 148 19.32 3.87 12.72
N CYS A 149 18.60 2.75 12.62
CA CYS A 149 19.10 1.44 13.03
C CYS A 149 20.31 0.99 12.20
N TRP A 150 20.28 1.21 10.89
CA TRP A 150 21.36 0.81 9.99
C TRP A 150 22.39 1.92 9.74
N LYS A 151 22.28 3.04 10.46
CA LYS A 151 23.14 4.22 10.30
C LYS A 151 23.32 4.58 8.81
N LEU A 152 22.23 4.60 8.05
CA LEU A 152 22.20 4.92 6.62
C LEU A 152 22.52 6.41 6.41
N SER A 153 23.79 6.76 6.59
CA SER A 153 24.34 8.10 6.44
C SER A 153 25.39 8.12 5.32
N GLY A 154 25.66 9.30 4.78
CA GLY A 154 26.66 9.48 3.72
C GLY A 154 26.36 8.65 2.46
N SER A 155 27.20 7.65 2.17
CA SER A 155 27.17 6.88 0.92
C SER A 155 26.06 5.81 0.86
N ASN A 156 25.39 5.52 1.97
CA ASN A 156 24.31 4.53 2.04
C ASN A 156 22.95 5.18 2.33
N ALA A 157 22.88 6.51 2.37
CA ALA A 157 21.65 7.24 2.65
C ALA A 157 20.57 6.96 1.59
N PHE A 158 19.30 6.91 2.04
CA PHE A 158 18.16 6.80 1.13
C PHE A 158 18.18 7.94 0.08
N GLY A 159 17.99 7.56 -1.19
CA GLY A 159 18.02 8.51 -2.31
C GLY A 159 19.44 8.88 -2.79
N TYR A 160 20.50 8.34 -2.19
CA TYR A 160 21.87 8.45 -2.71
C TYR A 160 22.32 7.14 -3.37
N TYR A 161 22.77 7.21 -4.62
CA TYR A 161 23.10 6.03 -5.43
C TYR A 161 24.57 5.97 -5.87
N GLY A 162 25.43 6.81 -5.27
CA GLY A 162 26.82 6.98 -5.70
C GLY A 162 27.03 8.08 -6.74
N ASN A 163 28.29 8.41 -6.99
CA ASN A 163 28.75 9.35 -8.02
C ASN A 163 29.83 8.66 -8.88
N PRO A 164 29.51 8.17 -10.09
CA PRO A 164 28.21 8.24 -10.76
C PRO A 164 27.15 7.28 -10.16
N PRO A 165 25.84 7.53 -10.37
CA PRO A 165 24.78 6.67 -9.84
C PRO A 165 24.89 5.24 -10.38
N ALA A 166 24.99 4.26 -9.48
CA ALA A 166 25.21 2.86 -9.80
C ALA A 166 23.95 2.00 -9.63
N TRP A 167 23.72 1.06 -10.55
CA TRP A 167 22.59 0.14 -10.49
C TRP A 167 22.63 -0.81 -9.28
N ARG A 168 23.83 -1.18 -8.79
CA ARG A 168 23.99 -2.02 -7.59
C ARG A 168 23.39 -1.35 -6.35
N ALA A 169 23.65 -0.05 -6.17
CA ALA A 169 23.07 0.73 -5.07
C ALA A 169 21.54 0.86 -5.22
N CYS A 170 21.06 1.04 -6.45
CA CYS A 170 19.63 1.04 -6.74
C CYS A 170 18.97 -0.29 -6.36
N LEU A 171 19.52 -1.41 -6.80
CA LEU A 171 18.97 -2.74 -6.52
C LEU A 171 18.92 -3.02 -5.02
N TRP A 172 20.00 -2.73 -4.29
CA TRP A 172 20.02 -2.88 -2.84
C TRP A 172 18.95 -2.02 -2.16
N GLN A 173 18.81 -0.75 -2.53
CA GLN A 173 17.77 0.11 -1.96
C GLN A 173 16.36 -0.32 -2.35
N VAL A 174 16.15 -0.89 -3.55
CA VAL A 174 14.86 -1.47 -3.94
C VAL A 174 14.53 -2.68 -3.07
N LEU A 175 15.48 -3.56 -2.77
CA LEU A 175 15.25 -4.71 -1.90
C LEU A 175 14.88 -4.27 -0.47
N VAL A 176 15.64 -3.34 0.11
CA VAL A 176 15.34 -2.77 1.43
C VAL A 176 13.96 -2.09 1.42
N TRP A 177 13.65 -1.36 0.34
CA TRP A 177 12.35 -0.75 0.14
C TRP A 177 11.21 -1.78 0.13
N GLN A 178 11.38 -2.92 -0.55
CA GLN A 178 10.35 -3.98 -0.55
C GLN A 178 10.07 -4.52 0.84
N ILE A 179 11.10 -4.69 1.68
CA ILE A 179 10.92 -5.14 3.07
C ILE A 179 10.12 -4.10 3.84
N ILE A 180 10.50 -2.81 3.76
CA ILE A 180 9.81 -1.72 4.44
C ILE A 180 8.33 -1.63 4.03
N VAL A 181 8.05 -1.66 2.72
CA VAL A 181 6.67 -1.58 2.19
C VAL A 181 5.86 -2.81 2.62
N SER A 182 6.44 -4.00 2.59
CA SER A 182 5.76 -5.23 3.04
C SER A 182 5.46 -5.19 4.54
N THR A 183 6.40 -4.75 5.37
CA THR A 183 6.19 -4.56 6.81
C THR A 183 5.09 -3.53 7.08
N MET A 184 5.11 -2.39 6.39
CA MET A 184 4.03 -1.40 6.48
C MET A 184 2.67 -2.04 6.18
N LYS A 185 2.59 -2.82 5.08
CA LYS A 185 1.32 -3.46 4.70
C LYS A 185 0.83 -4.46 5.73
N LEU A 186 1.71 -5.29 6.28
CA LEU A 186 1.36 -6.24 7.32
C LEU A 186 0.84 -5.55 8.58
N LEU A 187 1.44 -4.40 8.96
CA LEU A 187 0.94 -3.60 10.07
C LEU A 187 -0.45 -3.00 9.77
N MET A 188 -0.69 -2.52 8.55
CA MET A 188 -2.00 -1.99 8.16
C MET A 188 -3.07 -3.10 8.16
N VAL A 189 -2.73 -4.28 7.66
CA VAL A 189 -3.60 -5.46 7.75
C VAL A 189 -3.94 -5.79 9.19
N LEU A 190 -2.96 -5.79 10.10
CA LEU A 190 -3.21 -6.03 11.52
C LEU A 190 -4.17 -4.99 12.11
N VAL A 191 -3.96 -3.70 11.80
CA VAL A 191 -4.87 -2.63 12.22
C VAL A 191 -6.29 -2.86 11.70
N MET A 192 -6.44 -3.27 10.44
CA MET A 192 -7.75 -3.55 9.85
C MET A 192 -8.44 -4.75 10.48
N VAL A 193 -7.71 -5.83 10.77
CA VAL A 193 -8.28 -7.04 11.40
C VAL A 193 -8.72 -6.76 12.84
N VAL A 194 -7.90 -6.04 13.62
CA VAL A 194 -8.23 -5.67 15.01
C VAL A 194 -9.33 -4.60 15.05
N GLY A 195 -9.26 -3.62 14.16
CA GLY A 195 -10.15 -2.48 14.07
C GLY A 195 -11.37 -2.67 13.16
N GLN A 196 -11.70 -3.91 12.75
CA GLN A 196 -12.73 -4.17 11.74
C GLN A 196 -14.06 -3.48 12.03
N ARG A 197 -14.60 -3.61 13.25
CA ARG A 197 -15.91 -3.07 13.63
C ARG A 197 -15.99 -1.54 13.54
N PRO A 198 -15.09 -0.76 14.17
CA PRO A 198 -15.14 0.69 14.04
C PRO A 198 -14.83 1.16 12.61
N LEU A 199 -13.92 0.48 11.89
CA LEU A 199 -13.56 0.85 10.53
C LEU A 199 -14.73 0.64 9.56
N THR A 200 -15.41 -0.51 9.60
CA THR A 200 -16.57 -0.77 8.75
C THR A 200 -17.73 0.16 9.07
N TRP A 201 -17.96 0.50 10.33
CA TRP A 201 -18.96 1.51 10.69
C TRP A 201 -18.64 2.89 10.08
N ILE A 202 -17.37 3.32 10.10
CA ILE A 202 -16.95 4.58 9.46
C ILE A 202 -17.15 4.51 7.94
N ALA A 203 -16.77 3.39 7.32
CA ALA A 203 -16.92 3.20 5.88
C ALA A 203 -18.38 3.24 5.45
N ALA A 204 -19.24 2.48 6.14
CA ALA A 204 -20.68 2.50 5.94
C ALA A 204 -21.23 3.91 6.14
N ALA A 205 -20.88 4.61 7.22
CA ALA A 205 -21.36 5.97 7.46
C ALA A 205 -20.97 6.96 6.34
N LEU A 206 -19.78 6.81 5.76
CA LEU A 206 -19.31 7.67 4.66
C LEU A 206 -19.87 7.28 3.30
N LEU A 207 -20.14 5.99 3.08
CA LEU A 207 -20.60 5.47 1.79
C LEU A 207 -22.12 5.26 1.72
N ASN A 208 -22.85 5.33 2.82
CA ASN A 208 -24.30 5.13 2.89
C ASN A 208 -25.07 6.07 1.93
N SER A 209 -24.61 7.31 1.77
CA SER A 209 -25.21 8.24 0.81
C SER A 209 -25.10 7.79 -0.66
N LEU A 210 -24.29 6.78 -0.97
CA LEU A 210 -24.09 6.19 -2.29
C LEU A 210 -24.79 4.84 -2.46
N ASP A 211 -25.41 4.29 -1.41
CA ASP A 211 -26.06 2.97 -1.45
C ASP A 211 -27.29 2.94 -2.37
N ASP A 212 -28.00 4.07 -2.48
CA ASP A 212 -29.12 4.23 -3.40
C ASP A 212 -28.70 4.15 -4.88
N GLN A 213 -27.38 4.26 -5.18
CA GLN A 213 -26.84 4.33 -6.54
C GLN A 213 -25.59 3.42 -6.69
N PRO A 214 -25.77 2.10 -6.86
CA PRO A 214 -24.67 1.14 -6.84
C PRO A 214 -23.60 1.39 -7.93
N ARG A 215 -24.01 1.87 -9.12
CA ARG A 215 -23.07 2.23 -10.19
C ARG A 215 -22.18 3.41 -9.80
N THR A 216 -22.75 4.41 -9.11
CA THR A 216 -22.02 5.58 -8.64
C THR A 216 -21.09 5.20 -7.50
N LYS A 217 -21.55 4.39 -6.54
CA LYS A 217 -20.71 3.84 -5.46
C LYS A 217 -19.47 3.14 -6.03
N LEU A 218 -19.66 2.28 -7.02
CA LEU A 218 -18.56 1.54 -7.65
C LEU A 218 -17.54 2.47 -8.32
N VAL A 219 -17.98 3.45 -9.11
CA VAL A 219 -17.06 4.41 -9.78
C VAL A 219 -16.30 5.25 -8.76
N VAL A 220 -16.95 5.71 -7.70
CA VAL A 220 -16.30 6.50 -6.64
C VAL A 220 -15.25 5.66 -5.91
N VAL A 221 -15.60 4.41 -5.55
CA VAL A 221 -14.75 3.53 -4.75
C VAL A 221 -13.59 2.94 -5.56
N MET A 222 -13.83 2.53 -6.81
CA MET A 222 -12.84 1.82 -7.63
C MET A 222 -12.10 2.68 -8.65
N VAL A 223 -12.55 3.91 -8.91
CA VAL A 223 -11.90 4.81 -9.90
C VAL A 223 -11.47 6.12 -9.26
N LEU A 224 -12.40 6.88 -8.67
CA LEU A 224 -12.11 8.22 -8.16
C LEU A 224 -11.21 8.18 -6.92
N THR A 225 -11.54 7.34 -5.95
CA THR A 225 -10.76 7.20 -4.70
C THR A 225 -9.35 6.69 -4.97
N PRO A 226 -9.13 5.59 -5.73
CA PRO A 226 -7.79 5.10 -6.00
C PRO A 226 -6.96 6.10 -6.80
N LEU A 227 -7.55 6.80 -7.78
CA LEU A 227 -6.83 7.82 -8.56
C LEU A 227 -6.29 8.93 -7.66
N THR A 228 -7.12 9.46 -6.77
CA THR A 228 -6.77 10.58 -5.89
C THR A 228 -5.83 10.15 -4.77
N MET A 229 -6.17 9.07 -4.07
CA MET A 229 -5.42 8.60 -2.89
C MET A 229 -4.08 7.96 -3.27
N ASN A 230 -3.99 7.19 -4.37
CA ASN A 230 -2.69 6.68 -4.82
C ASN A 230 -1.79 7.80 -5.34
N THR A 231 -2.35 8.80 -6.03
CA THR A 231 -1.58 10.00 -6.43
C THR A 231 -1.00 10.69 -5.20
N PHE A 232 -1.81 10.91 -4.17
CA PHE A 232 -1.37 11.49 -2.90
C PHE A 232 -0.28 10.64 -2.24
N GLN A 233 -0.48 9.32 -2.14
CA GLN A 233 0.48 8.38 -1.59
C GLN A 233 1.83 8.44 -2.33
N TYR A 234 1.84 8.39 -3.65
CA TYR A 234 3.08 8.49 -4.42
C TYR A 234 3.76 9.84 -4.22
N TRP A 235 2.99 10.93 -4.13
CA TRP A 235 3.55 12.26 -3.93
C TRP A 235 4.27 12.40 -2.59
N ILE A 236 3.68 11.88 -1.51
CA ILE A 236 4.30 11.85 -0.18
C ILE A 236 5.46 10.88 -0.15
N THR A 237 5.28 9.67 -0.67
CA THR A 237 6.32 8.64 -0.72
C THR A 237 7.57 9.15 -1.44
N ASP A 238 7.40 9.87 -2.55
CA ASP A 238 8.50 10.50 -3.26
C ASP A 238 9.22 11.57 -2.41
N ASN A 239 8.52 12.30 -1.52
CA ASN A 239 9.17 13.19 -0.56
C ASN A 239 9.94 12.43 0.54
N ILE A 240 9.47 11.25 0.94
CA ILE A 240 10.13 10.38 1.93
C ILE A 240 11.42 9.79 1.36
N ILE A 241 11.37 9.28 0.11
CA ILE A 241 12.51 8.64 -0.55
C ILE A 241 13.58 9.68 -0.94
N LYS A 242 13.16 10.89 -1.30
CA LYS A 242 14.06 11.93 -1.79
C LYS A 242 15.02 12.37 -0.69
N ARG A 243 16.32 12.34 -1.01
CA ARG A 243 17.36 12.89 -0.15
C ARG A 243 17.14 14.38 0.08
N LYS A 244 17.02 14.79 1.34
CA LYS A 244 17.02 16.21 1.73
C LYS A 244 18.44 16.77 1.61
N PRO A 245 18.64 17.97 1.03
CA PRO A 245 19.91 18.67 1.12
C PRO A 245 20.29 18.90 2.58
N ARG A 246 21.58 18.75 2.94
CA ARG A 246 22.06 19.21 4.26
C ARG A 246 22.04 20.75 4.26
N ALA A 247 21.61 21.38 5.36
CA ALA A 247 21.50 22.84 5.48
C ALA A 247 22.80 23.60 5.10
N SER A 248 23.98 23.05 5.40
CA SER A 248 25.28 23.64 5.00
C SER A 248 25.59 23.57 3.49
N TYR A 249 24.84 22.78 2.72
CA TYR A 249 24.99 22.68 1.26
C TYR A 249 24.08 23.68 0.54
N GLU A 250 22.94 24.02 1.12
CA GLU A 250 21.96 24.96 0.56
C GLU A 250 22.56 26.36 0.36
N HIS A 251 23.40 26.82 1.29
CA HIS A 251 24.18 28.05 1.16
C HIS A 251 25.29 27.99 0.09
N ARG A 252 25.82 26.80 -0.23
CA ARG A 252 26.84 26.66 -1.28
C ARG A 252 26.23 26.59 -2.68
N ILE A 253 25.05 26.00 -2.87
CA ILE A 253 24.40 25.88 -4.19
C ILE A 253 24.11 27.26 -4.82
N SER A 254 23.83 28.30 -4.03
CA SER A 254 23.59 29.66 -4.55
C SER A 254 24.81 30.29 -5.24
N GLU A 255 26.01 29.73 -5.06
CA GLU A 255 27.27 30.29 -5.57
C GLU A 255 27.86 29.50 -6.76
N TRP A 256 27.25 28.39 -7.20
CA TRP A 256 27.84 27.55 -8.28
C TRP A 256 27.58 28.11 -9.69
N PRO A 257 28.61 28.18 -10.57
CA PRO A 257 28.40 28.44 -11.98
C PRO A 257 27.66 27.28 -12.63
N GLN A 258 26.64 27.58 -13.44
CA GLN A 258 25.61 26.68 -13.99
C GLN A 258 26.10 25.56 -14.96
N GLY A 259 27.39 25.22 -15.00
CA GLY A 259 28.01 24.44 -16.07
C GLY A 259 28.45 23.00 -15.77
N ARG A 260 28.28 22.46 -14.55
CA ARG A 260 28.67 21.07 -14.24
C ARG A 260 27.52 20.29 -13.58
N GLU A 261 26.91 19.38 -14.32
CA GLU A 261 25.93 18.40 -13.82
C GLU A 261 26.61 17.34 -12.94
N THR A 262 26.98 17.69 -11.71
CA THR A 262 27.25 16.68 -10.67
C THR A 262 26.31 16.94 -9.50
N TYR A 263 25.35 16.04 -9.34
CA TYR A 263 24.26 16.10 -8.35
C TYR A 263 24.74 16.15 -6.90
N HIS A 264 25.98 15.77 -6.62
CA HIS A 264 26.63 15.97 -5.34
C HIS A 264 28.13 16.17 -5.54
N PRO A 265 28.72 17.31 -5.14
CA PRO A 265 30.16 17.36 -4.98
C PRO A 265 30.52 16.37 -3.86
N VAL A 266 31.29 15.34 -4.24
CA VAL A 266 31.89 14.32 -3.38
C VAL A 266 32.64 14.94 -2.19
N GLU A 267 33.05 16.20 -2.33
CA GLU A 267 33.81 16.99 -1.36
C GLU A 267 33.09 17.29 -0.04
N ALA A 268 31.76 17.15 0.03
CA ALA A 268 31.03 17.33 1.28
C ALA A 268 31.03 16.09 2.20
N VAL A 269 31.33 14.90 1.68
CA VAL A 269 31.35 13.65 2.46
C VAL A 269 32.77 13.35 2.98
N GLY A 270 33.80 13.69 2.21
CA GLY A 270 35.20 13.42 2.59
C GLY A 270 35.86 14.44 3.53
N ARG A 271 35.14 15.48 3.99
CA ARG A 271 35.69 16.49 4.91
C ARG A 271 35.32 16.27 6.38
N ASP A 272 34.24 15.55 6.67
CA ASP A 272 33.82 15.26 8.06
C ASP A 272 34.80 14.28 8.76
N GLU A 273 35.39 13.32 8.03
CA GLU A 273 36.40 12.41 8.62
C GLU A 273 37.73 13.11 8.91
N ARG A 274 38.07 14.16 8.14
CA ARG A 274 39.35 14.87 8.30
C ARG A 274 39.34 15.86 9.47
N ILE A 275 38.17 16.36 9.87
CA ILE A 275 38.04 17.28 11.02
C ILE A 275 38.11 16.51 12.35
N SER A 276 37.71 15.23 12.36
CA SER A 276 37.86 14.35 13.53
C SER A 276 39.32 13.99 13.83
N SER A 277 40.19 13.89 12.80
CA SER A 277 41.61 13.58 13.01
C SER A 277 42.42 14.84 13.38
N THR A 278 42.10 16.00 12.82
CA THR A 278 42.86 17.23 13.11
C THR A 278 42.55 17.84 14.47
N SER A 279 41.40 17.55 15.09
CA SER A 279 41.10 18.04 16.46
C SER A 279 41.81 17.23 17.57
N GLN A 280 42.37 16.05 17.26
CA GLN A 280 43.11 15.25 18.25
C GLN A 280 44.61 15.57 18.26
N ASP A 281 45.18 16.04 17.15
CA ASP A 281 46.61 16.38 17.07
C ASP A 281 46.94 17.76 17.66
N ILE A 282 45.98 18.68 17.76
CA ILE A 282 46.21 20.04 18.31
C ILE A 282 46.31 20.05 19.85
N CYS A 283 45.86 18.98 20.54
CA CYS A 283 45.89 18.92 22.01
C CYS A 283 47.14 18.24 22.60
N LEU A 284 48.12 17.81 21.80
CA LEU A 284 49.34 17.15 22.28
C LEU A 284 50.62 17.98 22.16
N GLU A 285 50.58 19.18 21.59
CA GLU A 285 51.74 20.09 21.53
C GLU A 285 51.81 21.12 22.68
N ASP A 286 50.87 21.11 23.63
CA ASP A 286 50.84 22.09 24.74
C ASP A 286 51.04 21.49 26.13
N LYS A 287 51.90 20.46 26.22
CA LYS A 287 52.54 20.05 27.49
C LYS A 287 53.99 19.66 27.26
N ALA A 288 54.85 20.65 27.51
CA ALA A 288 56.20 20.46 28.04
C ALA A 288 56.21 19.53 29.28
#